data_AF-A0A379MY87-F1
#
_entry.id   AF-A0A379MY87-F1
#
_cell.length_a   1.000
_cell.length_b   1.000
_cell.length_c   1.000
_cell.angle_alpha   90.00
_cell.angle_beta   90.00
_cell.angle_gamma   90.00
#
_symmetry.space_group_name_H-M   'P 1'
#
loop_
_entity.id
_entity.type
_entity.pdbx_description
1 polymer ?
#
loop_
_entity_poly.entity_id
_entity_poly.type
_entity_poly.pdbx_seq_one_letter_code
_entity_poly.pdbx_strand_id
1 'polypeptide(L)'
;MSTGHMTLRRHFLLSTALALPAAALGATLGASFPRLPAAEAAERLAPALDSYKPVFFSGDEWNFVKAACDRLIPSDPEGPGALDTNVPIFIDQELNGSYGQAADWYMEGPFHPDAPALMGFQLPYAPQEI
;
A
#
# COMPACT_ATOMS: atom_id res chain seq x y z
N MET A 1 19.31 -38.57 11.34
CA MET A 1 18.61 -37.76 12.37
C MET A 1 19.25 -36.37 12.37
N SER A 2 18.60 -35.37 11.76
CA SER A 2 19.11 -34.00 11.63
C SER A 2 18.07 -33.04 12.23
N THR A 3 18.23 -32.72 13.52
CA THR A 3 17.31 -31.87 14.31
C THR A 3 17.97 -30.57 14.79
N GLY A 4 19.05 -30.12 14.13
CA GLY A 4 19.78 -28.91 14.53
C GLY A 4 19.35 -27.62 13.83
N HIS A 5 18.67 -27.69 12.68
CA HIS A 5 18.50 -26.53 11.79
C HIS A 5 17.22 -25.72 12.04
N MET A 6 16.23 -26.28 12.74
CA MET A 6 14.93 -25.65 13.01
C MET A 6 15.00 -24.61 14.15
N THR A 7 15.97 -24.76 15.05
CA THR A 7 16.19 -23.90 16.21
C THR A 7 16.85 -22.56 15.88
N LEU A 8 17.60 -22.51 14.78
CA LEU A 8 18.39 -21.34 14.36
C LEU A 8 17.54 -20.34 13.57
N ARG A 9 16.58 -20.84 12.76
CA ARG A 9 15.66 -20.00 11.95
C ARG A 9 14.68 -19.20 12.82
N ARG A 10 14.13 -19.82 13.87
CA ARG A 10 13.26 -19.11 14.84
C ARG A 10 14.02 -18.00 15.58
N HIS A 11 15.30 -18.22 15.90
CA HIS A 11 16.11 -17.23 16.60
C HIS A 11 16.52 -16.09 15.66
N PHE A 12 16.77 -16.40 14.38
CA PHE A 12 16.99 -15.42 13.32
C PHE A 12 15.74 -14.53 13.08
N LEU A 13 14.56 -15.13 12.98
CA LEU A 13 13.30 -14.37 12.84
C LEU A 13 12.94 -13.56 14.10
N LEU A 14 13.25 -14.09 15.30
CA LEU A 14 13.11 -13.34 16.55
C LEU A 14 14.13 -12.19 16.67
N SER A 15 15.32 -12.31 16.08
CA SER A 15 16.34 -11.25 16.11
C SER A 15 16.13 -10.15 15.07
N THR A 16 15.34 -10.38 14.02
CA THR A 16 14.92 -9.32 13.08
C THR A 16 13.78 -8.43 13.60
N ALA A 17 13.14 -8.77 14.73
CA ALA A 17 12.08 -7.95 15.33
C ALA A 17 12.57 -6.64 16.00
N LEU A 18 13.88 -6.36 15.99
CA LEU A 18 14.48 -5.15 16.54
C LEU A 18 14.92 -4.11 15.50
N ALA A 19 14.66 -4.35 14.22
CA ALA A 19 15.02 -3.41 13.15
C ALA A 19 13.78 -2.67 12.61
N LEU A 20 13.10 -1.93 13.49
CA LEU A 20 12.20 -0.85 13.06
C LEU A 20 13.04 0.40 12.76
N PRO A 21 12.84 1.08 11.63
CA PRO A 21 13.61 2.27 11.27
C PRO A 21 13.37 3.39 12.28
N ALA A 22 14.46 3.84 12.91
CA ALA A 22 14.70 5.19 13.43
C ALA A 22 13.55 5.91 14.18
N ALA A 23 13.00 5.29 15.22
CA ALA A 23 12.69 6.01 16.47
C ALA A 23 13.83 5.85 17.51
N ALA A 24 15.01 5.42 17.05
CA ALA A 24 16.15 5.04 17.88
C ALA A 24 17.19 6.16 18.06
N LEU A 25 16.74 7.41 18.27
CA LEU A 25 17.59 8.47 18.83
C LEU A 25 17.18 8.88 20.26
N GLY A 26 16.17 8.23 20.85
CA GLY A 26 15.70 8.61 22.19
C GLY A 26 16.29 7.83 23.37
N ALA A 27 16.94 6.69 23.13
CA ALA A 27 17.36 5.81 24.23
C ALA A 27 18.68 6.21 24.90
N THR A 28 19.45 7.17 24.36
CA THR A 28 20.75 7.57 24.94
C THR A 28 20.71 8.88 25.72
N LEU A 29 19.59 9.61 25.74
CA LEU A 29 19.48 10.92 26.38
C LEU A 29 18.17 11.13 27.16
N GLY A 30 17.66 10.13 27.89
CA GLY A 30 16.59 10.33 28.90
C GLY A 30 15.32 11.07 28.45
N ALA A 31 15.12 11.26 27.14
CA ALA A 31 14.03 12.03 26.59
C ALA A 31 12.84 11.08 26.48
N SER A 32 11.86 11.29 27.35
CA SER A 32 10.54 10.69 27.23
C SER A 32 9.89 11.26 25.97
N PHE A 33 10.11 10.62 24.83
CA PHE A 33 9.30 10.89 23.66
C PHE A 33 7.90 10.35 23.95
N PRO A 34 6.84 11.18 23.83
CA PRO A 34 5.49 10.67 23.96
C PRO A 34 5.31 9.58 22.90
N ARG A 35 4.94 8.38 23.37
CA ARG A 35 4.63 7.25 22.50
C ARG A 35 3.32 7.59 21.80
N LEU A 36 3.42 8.27 20.66
CA LEU A 36 2.25 8.63 19.87
C LEU A 36 1.59 7.33 19.38
N PRO A 37 0.26 7.21 19.50
CA PRO A 37 -0.45 6.08 18.93
C PRO A 37 -0.22 6.05 17.41
N ALA A 38 -0.13 4.83 16.84
CA ALA A 38 0.22 4.64 15.43
C ALA A 38 -0.73 5.38 14.46
N ALA A 39 -2.01 5.49 14.81
CA ALA A 39 -3.00 6.23 14.04
C ALA A 39 -2.66 7.72 13.95
N GLU A 40 -2.31 8.36 15.07
CA GLU A 40 -1.97 9.78 15.11
C GLU A 40 -0.62 10.06 14.42
N ALA A 41 0.31 9.10 14.49
CA ALA A 41 1.56 9.18 13.72
C ALA A 41 1.30 9.05 12.21
N ALA A 42 0.44 8.13 11.78
CA ALA A 42 0.06 7.96 10.39
C ALA A 42 -0.64 9.20 9.82
N GLU A 43 -1.55 9.79 10.60
CA GLU A 43 -2.27 11.00 10.20
C GLU A 43 -1.33 12.20 10.02
N ARG A 44 -0.32 12.35 10.88
CA ARG A 44 0.71 13.41 10.72
C ARG A 44 1.61 13.23 9.50
N LEU A 45 1.80 11.99 9.04
CA LEU A 45 2.64 11.67 7.88
C LEU A 45 1.84 11.59 6.59
N ALA A 46 0.51 11.52 6.68
CA ALA A 46 -0.36 11.42 5.52
C ALA A 46 -0.21 12.66 4.63
N PRO A 47 -0.04 12.48 3.31
CA PRO A 47 -0.02 13.61 2.39
C PRO A 47 -1.38 14.31 2.40
N ALA A 48 -1.37 15.63 2.27
CA ALA A 48 -2.60 16.38 2.06
C ALA A 48 -3.05 16.21 0.59
N LEU A 49 -4.32 15.82 0.41
CA LEU A 49 -4.87 15.53 -0.92
C LEU A 49 -4.76 16.70 -1.90
N ASP A 50 -4.97 17.93 -1.42
CA ASP A 50 -4.94 19.14 -2.25
C ASP A 50 -3.54 19.50 -2.77
N SER A 51 -2.48 19.08 -2.08
CA SER A 51 -1.09 19.36 -2.48
C SER A 51 -0.39 18.17 -3.14
N TYR A 52 -1.04 17.01 -3.14
CA TYR A 52 -0.52 15.81 -3.79
C TYR A 52 -0.45 15.98 -5.31
N LYS A 53 0.65 15.52 -5.90
CA LYS A 53 0.82 15.46 -7.36
C LYS A 53 0.82 13.99 -7.78
N PRO A 54 -0.13 13.57 -8.64
CA PRO A 54 -0.18 12.19 -9.10
C PRO A 54 1.10 11.84 -9.87
N VAL A 55 1.56 10.61 -9.68
CA VAL A 55 2.73 10.04 -10.35
C VAL A 55 2.35 9.12 -11.49
N PHE A 56 1.19 8.46 -11.42
CA PHE A 56 0.68 7.60 -12.47
C PHE A 56 -0.30 8.35 -13.38
N PHE A 57 -1.35 8.93 -12.80
CA PHE A 57 -2.40 9.59 -13.56
C PHE A 57 -1.98 10.95 -14.11
N SER A 58 -2.49 11.30 -15.29
CA SER A 58 -2.49 12.68 -15.77
C SER A 58 -3.42 13.57 -14.94
N GLY A 59 -3.33 14.90 -15.12
CA GLY A 59 -4.15 15.84 -14.37
C GLY A 59 -5.66 15.64 -14.55
N ASP A 60 -6.10 15.33 -15.77
CA ASP A 60 -7.52 15.11 -16.07
C ASP A 60 -8.02 13.77 -15.51
N GLU A 61 -7.23 12.70 -15.65
CA GLU A 61 -7.52 11.39 -15.06
C GLU A 61 -7.56 11.46 -13.54
N TRP A 62 -6.63 12.20 -12.92
CA TRP A 62 -6.62 12.39 -11.48
C TRP A 62 -7.89 13.07 -10.96
N ASN A 63 -8.39 14.08 -11.69
CA ASN A 63 -9.66 14.72 -11.35
C ASN A 63 -10.83 13.74 -11.46
N PHE A 64 -10.83 12.89 -12.49
CA PHE A 64 -11.82 11.84 -12.64
C PHE A 64 -11.76 10.82 -11.50
N VAL A 65 -10.58 10.30 -11.16
CA VAL A 65 -10.40 9.31 -10.09
C VAL A 65 -10.86 9.86 -8.74
N LYS A 66 -10.50 11.10 -8.39
CA LYS A 66 -11.03 11.74 -7.17
C LYS A 66 -12.55 11.79 -7.15
N ALA A 67 -13.17 12.24 -8.24
CA ALA A 67 -14.64 12.32 -8.33
C ALA A 67 -15.30 10.94 -8.25
N ALA A 68 -14.70 9.92 -8.87
CA ALA A 68 -15.20 8.54 -8.81
C ALA A 68 -15.10 7.97 -7.39
N CYS A 69 -13.96 8.16 -6.72
CA CYS A 69 -13.76 7.74 -5.34
C CYS A 69 -14.77 8.39 -4.38
N ASP A 70 -14.95 9.71 -4.49
CA ASP A 70 -15.93 10.46 -3.68
C ASP A 70 -17.37 9.98 -3.92
N ARG A 71 -17.69 9.64 -5.17
CA ARG A 71 -19.02 9.12 -5.52
C ARG A 71 -19.28 7.72 -4.96
N LEU A 72 -18.24 6.88 -4.86
CA LEU A 72 -18.34 5.50 -4.37
C LEU A 72 -18.33 5.42 -2.84
N ILE A 73 -17.49 6.22 -2.19
CA ILE A 73 -17.34 6.26 -0.73
C ILE A 73 -17.40 7.73 -0.30
N PRO A 74 -18.59 8.33 -0.28
CA PRO A 74 -18.76 9.70 0.17
C PRO A 74 -18.56 9.80 1.68
N SER A 75 -18.16 10.97 2.15
CA SER A 75 -18.16 11.27 3.58
C SER A 75 -19.59 11.43 4.09
N ASP A 76 -19.87 10.89 5.27
CA ASP A 76 -21.19 10.94 5.88
C ASP A 76 -21.09 11.11 7.42
N PRO A 77 -22.23 11.21 8.14
CA PRO A 77 -22.19 11.35 9.59
C PRO A 77 -21.61 10.14 10.35
N GLU A 78 -21.54 8.96 9.72
CA GLU A 78 -21.00 7.74 10.32
C GLU A 78 -19.48 7.60 10.13
N GLY A 79 -18.90 8.24 9.12
CA GLY A 79 -17.44 8.21 8.93
C GLY A 79 -16.87 9.06 7.79
N PRO A 80 -15.53 9.14 7.74
CA PRO A 80 -14.81 9.83 6.68
C PRO A 80 -14.94 9.10 5.33
N GLY A 81 -14.97 9.87 4.25
CA GLY A 81 -15.06 9.35 2.89
C GLY A 81 -13.71 8.96 2.29
N ALA A 82 -13.72 8.57 1.02
CA ALA A 82 -12.50 8.22 0.29
C ALA A 82 -11.51 9.38 0.16
N LEU A 83 -11.99 10.61 -0.01
CA LEU A 83 -11.13 11.79 -0.14
C LEU A 83 -10.46 12.14 1.20
N ASP A 84 -11.21 12.05 2.29
CA ASP A 84 -10.70 12.29 3.65
C ASP A 84 -9.63 11.28 4.07
N THR A 85 -9.67 10.08 3.48
CA THR A 85 -8.80 8.94 3.81
C THR A 85 -7.74 8.66 2.74
N ASN A 86 -7.54 9.58 1.78
CA ASN A 86 -6.49 9.50 0.76
C ASN A 86 -6.55 8.24 -0.14
N VAL A 87 -7.74 7.66 -0.35
CA VAL A 87 -7.92 6.52 -1.26
C VAL A 87 -7.41 6.80 -2.68
N PRO A 88 -7.65 7.97 -3.31
CA PRO A 88 -7.10 8.25 -4.63
C PRO A 88 -5.57 8.20 -4.68
N ILE A 89 -4.91 8.70 -3.63
CA ILE A 89 -3.45 8.74 -3.54
C ILE A 89 -2.88 7.32 -3.47
N PHE A 90 -3.54 6.45 -2.70
CA PHE A 90 -3.18 5.05 -2.62
C PHE A 90 -3.28 4.38 -4.00
N ILE A 91 -4.38 4.58 -4.73
CA ILE A 91 -4.58 4.00 -6.06
C ILE A 91 -3.48 4.45 -7.04
N ASP A 92 -3.18 5.75 -7.09
CA ASP A 92 -2.13 6.29 -7.96
C ASP A 92 -0.75 5.69 -7.65
N GLN A 93 -0.40 5.55 -6.36
CA GLN A 93 0.86 4.94 -5.96
C GLN A 93 0.94 3.44 -6.21
N GLU A 94 -0.16 2.69 -6.02
CA GLU A 94 -0.21 1.26 -6.32
C GLU A 94 -0.08 0.98 -7.82
N LEU A 95 -0.71 1.81 -8.65
CA LEU A 95 -0.58 1.70 -10.11
C LEU A 95 0.81 2.09 -10.62
N ASN A 96 1.50 3.02 -9.96
CA ASN A 96 2.91 3.26 -10.22
C ASN A 96 3.84 2.19 -9.59
N GLY A 97 3.32 1.42 -8.64
CA GLY A 97 4.07 0.48 -7.80
C GLY A 97 4.21 -0.93 -8.38
N SER A 98 4.61 -1.88 -7.53
CA SER A 98 4.78 -3.29 -7.91
C SER A 98 3.47 -3.95 -8.33
N TYR A 99 2.35 -3.54 -7.73
CA TYR A 99 1.02 -4.01 -8.13
C TYR A 99 0.70 -3.60 -9.58
N GLY A 100 0.84 -2.32 -9.91
CA GLY A 100 0.62 -1.81 -11.26
C GLY A 100 1.50 -2.46 -12.32
N GLN A 101 2.75 -2.76 -11.96
CA GLN A 101 3.72 -3.45 -12.82
C GLN A 101 3.55 -4.98 -12.84
N ALA A 102 2.58 -5.54 -12.10
CA ALA A 102 2.36 -6.97 -11.97
C ALA A 102 3.64 -7.75 -11.56
N ALA A 103 4.50 -7.14 -10.72
CA ALA A 103 5.86 -7.60 -10.48
C ALA A 103 5.95 -9.03 -9.89
N ASP A 104 4.92 -9.43 -9.13
CA ASP A 104 4.81 -10.75 -8.50
C ASP A 104 3.76 -11.65 -9.17
N TRP A 105 3.21 -11.24 -10.31
CA TRP A 105 2.17 -11.99 -11.02
C TRP A 105 2.79 -12.96 -12.04
N TYR A 106 2.11 -14.09 -12.27
CA TYR A 106 2.47 -14.96 -13.38
C TYR A 106 1.87 -14.38 -14.68
N MET A 107 2.71 -13.71 -15.47
CA MET A 107 2.34 -13.02 -16.72
C MET A 107 2.81 -13.77 -17.97
N GLU A 108 3.10 -15.07 -17.85
CA GLU A 108 3.45 -15.90 -19.00
C GLU A 108 2.20 -16.53 -19.58
N GLY A 109 2.13 -16.59 -20.91
CA GLY A 109 1.02 -17.21 -21.62
C GLY A 109 0.93 -18.73 -21.39
N PRO A 110 -0.13 -19.38 -21.91
CA PRO A 110 -1.17 -18.81 -22.77
C PRO A 110 -2.26 -18.06 -21.99
N PHE A 111 -2.73 -16.95 -22.55
CA PHE A 111 -3.89 -16.20 -22.04
C PHE A 111 -5.16 -16.63 -22.77
N HIS A 112 -6.22 -16.91 -22.03
CA HIS A 112 -7.51 -17.32 -22.57
C HIS A 112 -8.58 -16.27 -22.25
N PRO A 113 -8.81 -15.26 -23.10
CA PRO A 113 -9.77 -14.19 -22.82
C PRO A 113 -11.21 -14.69 -22.67
N ASP A 114 -11.54 -15.82 -23.28
CA ASP A 114 -12.86 -16.46 -23.20
C ASP A 114 -13.00 -17.42 -22.00
N ALA A 115 -11.97 -17.53 -21.14
CA ALA A 115 -12.04 -18.41 -19.97
C ALA A 115 -13.09 -17.92 -18.96
N PRO A 116 -13.67 -18.82 -18.15
CA PRO A 116 -14.59 -18.41 -17.09
C PRO A 116 -13.93 -17.44 -16.10
N ALA A 117 -14.68 -16.43 -15.64
CA ALA A 117 -14.18 -15.41 -14.70
C ALA A 117 -13.63 -15.98 -13.37
N LEU A 118 -13.99 -17.23 -13.02
CA LEU A 118 -13.46 -17.94 -11.86
C LEU A 118 -11.98 -18.36 -12.01
N MET A 119 -11.40 -18.25 -13.21
CA MET A 119 -10.01 -18.61 -13.51
C MET A 119 -9.05 -17.42 -13.37
N GLY A 120 -9.50 -16.34 -12.71
CA GLY A 120 -8.70 -15.13 -12.50
C GLY A 120 -8.49 -14.31 -13.77
N PHE A 121 -7.51 -13.42 -13.74
CA PHE A 121 -7.18 -12.55 -14.87
C PHE A 121 -6.49 -13.35 -15.97
N GLN A 122 -6.99 -13.22 -17.20
CA GLN A 122 -6.49 -13.91 -18.39
C GLN A 122 -6.12 -12.89 -19.48
N LEU A 123 -5.45 -11.81 -19.08
CA LEU A 123 -5.00 -10.73 -19.95
C LEU A 123 -3.48 -10.68 -19.98
N PRO A 124 -2.86 -10.36 -21.14
CA PRO A 124 -1.43 -10.16 -21.27
C PRO A 124 -0.94 -8.79 -20.75
N TYR A 125 -1.78 -8.09 -19.97
CA TYR A 125 -1.55 -6.72 -19.54
C TYR A 125 -1.41 -6.66 -18.03
N ALA A 126 -0.41 -5.92 -17.55
CA ALA A 126 -0.32 -5.55 -16.15
C ALA A 126 -1.44 -4.57 -15.77
N PRO A 127 -1.81 -4.43 -14.49
CA PRO A 127 -2.89 -3.53 -14.09
C PRO A 127 -2.74 -2.08 -14.57
N GLN A 128 -1.51 -1.58 -14.71
CA GLN A 128 -1.25 -0.22 -15.20
C GLN A 128 -1.45 -0.03 -16.72
N GLU A 129 -1.63 -1.11 -17.48
CA GLU A 129 -1.70 -1.11 -18.95
C GLU A 129 -3.14 -1.22 -19.49
N ILE A 130 -4.13 -1.20 -18.59
CA ILE A 130 -5.58 -1.31 -18.88
C ILE A 130 -6.24 0.06 -18.73
#